data_AF-A0AAV6GYV1-F1
#
_entry.id   AF-A0AAV6GYV1-F1
#
_cell.length_a   1.000
_cell.length_b   1.000
_cell.length_c   1.000
_cell.angle_alpha   90.00
_cell.angle_beta   90.00
_cell.angle_gamma   90.00
#
_symmetry.space_group_name_H-M   'P 1'
#
loop_
_entity.id
_entity.type
_entity.pdbx_description
1 polymer ?
#
loop_
_entity_poly.entity_id
_entity_poly.type
_entity_poly.pdbx_seq_one_letter_code
_entity_poly.pdbx_strand_id
1 'polypeptide(L)'
;MQPYYYFVTYCTDVGDIDFNRLAPHPPLVPTPQPITGTTASFPAGVFYPFGPGDSYTHRYDDDNTYVPLPQPFRYFRQTFSWLYVSNNGFLAFDYGWYSWSPHQFPAYAQHYNNIIAPFWTDIDNTRRGNISYQQYTNGSVLQQATTDINQYFPGLSFSASWVFVATWDKVEYYEKSGTETSFQVVLISGGNRSFTLMNYGAIASTRHLVQVSRPHMQKSHK
;
A
#
# COMPACT_ATOMS: atom_id res chain seq x y z
N MET A 1 11.70 8.51 -19.15
CA MET A 1 11.78 7.35 -18.24
C MET A 1 11.40 7.85 -16.86
N GLN A 2 10.24 7.41 -16.34
CA GLN A 2 9.64 7.96 -15.12
C GLN A 2 10.39 7.47 -13.85
N PRO A 3 10.49 8.30 -12.80
CA PRO A 3 11.04 7.90 -11.51
C PRO A 3 10.07 6.97 -10.78
N TYR A 4 10.59 5.85 -10.31
CA TYR A 4 9.88 4.96 -9.38
C TYR A 4 9.98 5.52 -7.96
N TYR A 5 8.85 5.62 -7.27
CA TYR A 5 8.81 5.98 -5.85
C TYR A 5 8.38 4.76 -5.05
N TYR A 6 8.99 4.59 -3.87
CA TYR A 6 8.61 3.59 -2.90
C TYR A 6 8.32 4.31 -1.59
N PHE A 7 7.13 4.09 -1.03
CA PHE A 7 6.81 4.54 0.32
C PHE A 7 6.67 3.30 1.21
N VAL A 8 7.70 3.06 2.03
CA VAL A 8 7.67 2.03 3.06
C VAL A 8 7.11 2.67 4.32
N THR A 9 6.09 2.05 4.90
CA THR A 9 5.56 2.52 6.16
C THR A 9 5.40 1.39 7.17
N TYR A 10 5.76 1.74 8.41
CA TYR A 10 5.92 0.84 9.53
C TYR A 10 4.77 1.07 10.51
N CYS A 11 4.03 0.02 10.84
CA CYS A 11 3.01 0.08 11.88
C CYS A 11 3.19 -1.12 12.82
N THR A 12 3.98 -0.94 13.89
CA THR A 12 3.96 -1.91 15.01
C THR A 12 3.05 -1.47 16.13
N ASP A 13 2.53 -2.48 16.81
CA ASP A 13 1.99 -2.41 18.17
C ASP A 13 3.02 -1.74 19.08
N VAL A 14 2.60 -0.69 19.80
CA VAL A 14 3.45 0.06 20.72
C VAL A 14 3.43 -0.68 22.04
N GLY A 15 4.46 -1.51 22.27
CA GLY A 15 4.64 -2.29 23.48
C GLY A 15 6.09 -2.34 23.96
N ASP A 16 7.04 -2.83 23.16
CA ASP A 16 8.43 -3.05 23.64
C ASP A 16 9.46 -3.04 22.49
N ILE A 17 9.65 -1.90 21.83
CA ILE A 17 10.84 -1.67 20.99
C ILE A 17 11.27 -0.22 21.15
N ASP A 18 12.50 0.00 21.60
CA ASP A 18 13.14 1.32 21.67
C ASP A 18 13.06 2.05 20.32
N PHE A 19 12.20 3.07 20.26
CA PHE A 19 11.89 3.90 19.08
C PHE A 19 12.98 4.93 18.75
N ASN A 20 14.23 4.48 18.59
CA ASN A 20 15.32 5.36 18.12
C ASN A 20 15.87 5.02 16.73
N ARG A 21 15.21 4.13 15.98
CA ARG A 21 15.48 3.92 14.55
C ARG A 21 14.22 4.13 13.75
N LEU A 22 13.93 5.38 13.41
CA LEU A 22 13.13 5.67 12.22
C LEU A 22 13.77 4.90 11.05
N ALA A 23 12.97 4.32 10.15
CA ALA A 23 13.48 4.07 8.79
C ALA A 23 14.19 5.37 8.36
N PRO A 24 15.39 5.31 7.76
CA PRO A 24 16.14 6.51 7.42
C PRO A 24 15.19 7.54 6.81
N HIS A 25 15.12 8.74 7.40
CA HIS A 25 14.39 9.83 6.76
C HIS A 25 14.87 9.89 5.30
N PRO A 26 13.97 9.97 4.30
CA PRO A 26 14.38 10.43 2.99
C PRO A 26 15.19 11.70 3.24
N PRO A 27 16.47 11.75 2.82
CA PRO A 27 17.33 12.87 3.20
C PRO A 27 16.62 14.19 2.86
N LEU A 28 16.62 15.14 3.81
CA LEU A 28 16.11 16.51 3.62
C LEU A 28 16.97 17.34 2.63
N VAL A 29 17.64 16.65 1.72
CA VAL A 29 18.44 17.23 0.64
C VAL A 29 17.47 17.46 -0.53
N PRO A 30 17.52 18.60 -1.23
CA PRO A 30 16.80 18.74 -2.50
C PRO A 30 17.11 17.51 -3.35
N THR A 31 16.07 16.87 -3.88
CA THR A 31 16.10 15.59 -4.60
C THR A 31 17.46 15.32 -5.23
N PRO A 32 18.30 14.44 -4.65
CA PRO A 32 19.64 14.24 -5.17
C PRO A 32 19.58 13.67 -6.58
N GLN A 33 20.26 14.34 -7.51
CA GLN A 33 20.55 13.85 -8.84
C GLN A 33 21.37 12.54 -8.77
N PRO A 34 21.36 11.71 -9.84
CA PRO A 34 21.86 10.34 -9.80
C PRO A 34 23.34 10.29 -9.42
N ILE A 35 23.71 9.37 -8.52
CA ILE A 35 25.12 9.03 -8.26
C ILE A 35 25.33 7.59 -8.72
N THR A 36 26.17 7.43 -9.73
CA THR A 36 26.65 6.14 -10.22
C THR A 36 27.59 5.49 -9.20
N GLY A 37 27.29 4.24 -8.82
CA GLY A 37 28.26 3.31 -8.24
C GLY A 37 28.12 3.01 -6.74
N THR A 38 27.09 2.23 -6.36
CA THR A 38 27.19 1.21 -5.30
C THR A 38 26.22 0.07 -5.62
N THR A 39 26.73 -1.15 -5.66
CA THR A 39 25.98 -2.38 -5.97
C THR A 39 25.07 -2.81 -4.81
N ALA A 40 23.83 -2.34 -4.81
CA ALA A 40 22.70 -3.14 -4.39
C ALA A 40 21.92 -3.51 -5.66
N SER A 41 21.86 -4.79 -5.99
CA SER A 41 21.07 -5.25 -7.13
C SER A 41 19.59 -5.07 -6.82
N PHE A 42 18.93 -4.13 -7.49
CA PHE A 42 17.48 -4.02 -7.53
C PHE A 42 16.94 -4.99 -8.59
N PRO A 43 16.00 -5.90 -8.27
CA PRO A 43 15.45 -6.79 -9.28
C PRO A 43 14.47 -6.05 -10.20
N ALA A 44 14.34 -6.55 -11.42
CA ALA A 44 13.36 -6.09 -12.38
C ALA A 44 11.93 -6.29 -11.85
N GLY A 45 11.09 -5.25 -12.00
CA GLY A 45 9.68 -5.25 -11.58
C GLY A 45 9.47 -4.58 -10.22
N VAL A 46 9.02 -3.32 -10.24
CA VAL A 46 8.71 -2.49 -9.05
C VAL A 46 7.60 -3.08 -8.16
N PHE A 47 6.86 -4.05 -8.69
CA PHE A 47 5.71 -4.64 -8.05
C PHE A 47 6.01 -6.08 -7.61
N TYR A 48 5.43 -6.45 -6.47
CA TYR A 48 5.21 -7.85 -6.11
C TYR A 48 4.39 -8.53 -7.21
N PRO A 49 4.52 -9.86 -7.41
CA PRO A 49 3.80 -10.57 -8.45
C PRO A 49 2.28 -10.30 -8.39
N PHE A 50 1.73 -9.99 -9.56
CA PHE A 50 0.30 -9.78 -9.79
C PHE A 50 -0.02 -10.23 -11.23
N GLY A 51 -1.27 -10.60 -11.50
CA GLY A 51 -1.72 -11.04 -12.83
C GLY A 51 -2.42 -12.40 -12.81
N PRO A 52 -2.19 -13.28 -13.81
CA PRO A 52 -2.93 -14.54 -13.93
C PRO A 52 -2.90 -15.38 -12.64
N GLY A 53 -4.08 -15.70 -12.12
CA GLY A 53 -4.26 -16.44 -10.86
C GLY A 53 -4.65 -15.56 -9.66
N ASP A 54 -4.62 -14.23 -9.79
CA ASP A 54 -5.16 -13.31 -8.80
C ASP A 54 -6.69 -13.29 -8.82
N SER A 55 -7.27 -12.82 -7.71
CA SER A 55 -8.65 -12.36 -7.66
C SER A 55 -8.75 -10.94 -8.21
N TYR A 56 -9.91 -10.58 -8.76
CA TYR A 56 -10.16 -9.26 -9.33
C TYR A 56 -11.37 -8.61 -8.66
N THR A 57 -11.34 -7.29 -8.49
CA THR A 57 -12.54 -6.55 -8.10
C THR A 57 -13.54 -6.47 -9.24
N HIS A 58 -14.79 -6.08 -8.95
CA HIS A 58 -15.75 -5.81 -10.01
C HIS A 58 -15.29 -4.62 -10.87
N ARG A 59 -15.62 -4.69 -12.16
CA ARG A 59 -15.46 -3.59 -13.11
C ARG A 59 -16.67 -2.65 -12.99
N TYR A 60 -16.70 -1.87 -11.93
CA TYR A 60 -17.81 -1.01 -11.59
C TYR A 60 -17.30 0.29 -10.96
N ASP A 61 -17.94 1.40 -11.26
CA ASP A 61 -17.54 2.72 -10.76
C ASP A 61 -17.83 2.81 -9.24
N ASP A 62 -16.91 3.38 -8.47
CA ASP A 62 -16.99 3.53 -7.00
C ASP A 62 -17.12 2.26 -6.16
N ASP A 63 -16.91 1.06 -6.71
CA ASP A 63 -17.17 -0.19 -5.98
C ASP A 63 -16.07 -0.60 -4.98
N ASN A 64 -16.45 -1.50 -4.06
CA ASN A 64 -15.56 -2.08 -3.05
C ASN A 64 -15.70 -3.60 -2.99
N THR A 65 -14.57 -4.29 -3.01
CA THR A 65 -14.56 -5.76 -2.83
C THR A 65 -14.19 -6.13 -1.40
N TYR A 66 -15.11 -6.79 -0.69
CA TYR A 66 -14.85 -7.38 0.63
C TYR A 66 -13.91 -8.58 0.52
N VAL A 67 -12.85 -8.58 1.33
CA VAL A 67 -11.86 -9.65 1.37
C VAL A 67 -11.66 -10.14 2.81
N PRO A 68 -12.08 -11.38 3.13
CA PRO A 68 -11.77 -11.98 4.42
C PRO A 68 -10.27 -12.33 4.50
N LEU A 69 -9.66 -12.11 5.67
CA LEU A 69 -8.26 -12.42 5.91
C LEU A 69 -8.14 -13.80 6.57
N PRO A 70 -7.25 -14.68 6.09
CA PRO A 70 -7.01 -15.99 6.69
C PRO A 70 -6.33 -15.88 8.06
N GLN A 71 -5.70 -14.74 8.34
CA GLN A 71 -5.11 -14.38 9.63
C GLN A 71 -5.41 -12.91 9.92
N PRO A 72 -5.67 -12.53 11.17
CA PRO A 72 -5.95 -11.14 11.49
C PRO A 72 -4.74 -10.23 11.20
N PHE A 73 -4.99 -9.08 10.58
CA PHE A 73 -3.98 -8.06 10.30
C PHE A 73 -4.04 -6.96 11.35
N ARG A 74 -2.88 -6.58 11.92
CA ARG A 74 -2.80 -5.48 12.88
C ARG A 74 -2.51 -4.17 12.16
N TYR A 75 -3.35 -3.16 12.41
CA TYR A 75 -3.19 -1.80 11.89
C TYR A 75 -3.62 -0.80 12.98
N PHE A 76 -2.72 0.11 13.38
CA PHE A 76 -2.94 1.12 14.42
C PHE A 76 -3.66 0.62 15.69
N ARG A 77 -3.01 -0.29 16.44
CA ARG A 77 -3.52 -0.92 17.68
C ARG A 77 -4.85 -1.69 17.55
N GLN A 78 -5.39 -1.76 16.34
CA GLN A 78 -6.58 -2.53 16.02
C GLN A 78 -6.18 -3.77 15.24
N THR A 79 -7.01 -4.79 15.33
CA THR A 79 -6.83 -6.07 14.64
C THR A 79 -8.05 -6.29 13.77
N PHE A 80 -7.83 -6.55 12.47
CA PHE A 80 -8.88 -6.69 11.48
C PHE A 80 -8.86 -8.09 10.89
N SER A 81 -10.04 -8.67 10.67
CA SER A 81 -10.19 -10.00 10.06
C SER A 81 -10.67 -9.92 8.60
N TRP A 82 -10.84 -8.71 8.08
CA TRP A 82 -11.21 -8.42 6.70
C TRP A 82 -10.65 -7.06 6.29
N LEU A 83 -10.71 -6.78 5.01
CA LEU A 83 -10.54 -5.46 4.44
C LEU A 83 -11.42 -5.30 3.21
N TYR A 84 -11.51 -4.07 2.69
CA TYR A 84 -12.13 -3.74 1.43
C TYR A 84 -11.08 -3.21 0.47
N VAL A 85 -11.06 -3.74 -0.75
CA VAL A 85 -10.29 -3.17 -1.87
C VAL A 85 -11.21 -2.21 -2.61
N SER A 86 -10.92 -0.91 -2.52
CA SER A 86 -11.69 0.11 -3.24
C SER A 86 -11.20 0.27 -4.66
N ASN A 87 -12.12 0.46 -5.60
CA ASN A 87 -11.74 0.82 -6.96
C ASN A 87 -11.01 2.18 -7.02
N ASN A 88 -11.32 3.08 -6.08
CA ASN A 88 -10.75 4.43 -5.94
C ASN A 88 -9.37 4.49 -5.26
N GLY A 89 -8.60 3.39 -5.28
CA GLY A 89 -7.17 3.45 -4.97
C GLY A 89 -6.81 3.45 -3.48
N PHE A 90 -7.66 2.86 -2.65
CA PHE A 90 -7.39 2.65 -1.22
C PHE A 90 -7.89 1.30 -0.70
N LEU A 91 -7.35 0.89 0.45
CA LEU A 91 -7.86 -0.18 1.29
C LEU A 91 -8.55 0.42 2.51
N ALA A 92 -9.67 -0.17 2.94
CA ALA A 92 -10.36 0.19 4.18
C ALA A 92 -10.58 -1.05 5.04
N PHE A 93 -10.48 -0.92 6.37
CA PHE A 93 -10.62 -2.06 7.28
C PHE A 93 -11.93 -2.09 8.07
N ASP A 94 -12.65 -0.97 8.15
CA ASP A 94 -13.91 -0.85 8.86
C ASP A 94 -15.11 -1.11 7.95
N TYR A 95 -15.28 -0.33 6.87
CA TYR A 95 -16.40 -0.46 5.92
C TYR A 95 -15.95 -0.25 4.47
N GLY A 96 -16.72 -0.78 3.52
CA GLY A 96 -16.52 -0.53 2.08
C GLY A 96 -17.11 0.83 1.69
N TRP A 97 -16.32 1.66 1.02
CA TRP A 97 -16.62 3.09 0.85
C TRP A 97 -16.64 3.51 -0.61
N TYR A 98 -17.74 4.15 -1.00
CA TYR A 98 -17.99 4.58 -2.38
C TYR A 98 -17.51 6.01 -2.67
N SER A 99 -16.59 6.55 -1.86
CA SER A 99 -16.15 7.95 -2.00
C SER A 99 -15.05 8.07 -3.06
N TRP A 100 -15.36 8.69 -4.19
CA TRP A 100 -14.39 9.05 -5.24
C TRP A 100 -13.52 10.25 -4.86
N SER A 101 -14.08 11.22 -4.14
CA SER A 101 -13.35 12.40 -3.70
C SER A 101 -12.48 12.10 -2.48
N PRO A 102 -11.15 12.32 -2.54
CA PRO A 102 -10.30 12.10 -1.39
C PRO A 102 -10.48 13.17 -0.31
N HIS A 103 -10.26 12.76 0.94
CA HIS A 103 -10.19 13.64 2.11
C HIS A 103 -8.75 13.79 2.61
N GLN A 104 -8.35 14.99 3.06
CA GLN A 104 -6.99 15.23 3.56
C GLN A 104 -6.70 14.42 4.83
N PHE A 105 -5.51 13.81 4.88
CA PHE A 105 -5.00 13.11 6.06
C PHE A 105 -4.33 14.07 7.05
N PRO A 106 -4.37 13.78 8.38
CA PRO A 106 -5.20 12.76 9.02
C PRO A 106 -6.68 13.10 8.87
N ALA A 107 -7.45 12.17 8.31
CA ALA A 107 -8.85 12.39 8.01
C ALA A 107 -9.64 12.19 9.31
N TYR A 108 -9.62 13.22 10.17
CA TYR A 108 -10.31 13.24 11.47
C TYR A 108 -11.84 13.19 11.36
N ALA A 109 -12.39 13.08 10.16
CA ALA A 109 -13.78 12.73 9.99
C ALA A 109 -13.99 11.32 10.55
N GLN A 110 -14.99 11.14 11.41
CA GLN A 110 -15.21 9.99 12.30
C GLN A 110 -15.23 8.60 11.63
N HIS A 111 -15.18 8.56 10.31
CA HIS A 111 -15.21 7.36 9.50
C HIS A 111 -13.81 7.03 8.90
N TYR A 112 -12.89 7.97 8.66
CA TYR A 112 -11.69 7.80 7.80
C TYR A 112 -10.43 7.33 8.52
N ASN A 113 -10.59 6.63 9.63
CA ASN A 113 -9.50 6.34 10.57
C ASN A 113 -8.73 5.05 10.24
N ASN A 114 -9.31 4.12 9.49
CA ASN A 114 -8.75 2.80 9.24
C ASN A 114 -8.56 2.54 7.74
N ILE A 115 -7.86 3.46 7.05
CA ILE A 115 -7.60 3.36 5.60
C ILE A 115 -6.11 3.40 5.26
N ILE A 116 -5.74 2.71 4.19
CA ILE A 116 -4.43 2.76 3.55
C ILE A 116 -4.65 3.19 2.10
N ALA A 117 -4.26 4.42 1.79
CA ALA A 117 -4.46 5.04 0.48
C ALA A 117 -3.10 5.25 -0.21
N PRO A 118 -2.61 4.30 -1.02
CA PRO A 118 -1.45 4.54 -1.89
C PRO A 118 -1.74 5.68 -2.87
N PHE A 119 -2.98 5.78 -3.38
CA PHE A 119 -3.35 6.74 -4.41
C PHE A 119 -4.88 6.90 -4.46
N TRP A 120 -5.46 7.57 -3.47
CA TRP A 120 -6.90 7.79 -3.45
C TRP A 120 -7.30 8.92 -4.38
N THR A 121 -8.05 8.57 -5.42
CA THR A 121 -8.62 9.47 -6.41
C THR A 121 -9.80 8.81 -7.11
N ASP A 122 -10.45 9.54 -8.00
CA ASP A 122 -11.61 9.11 -8.76
C ASP A 122 -11.18 8.19 -9.94
N ILE A 123 -11.28 6.87 -9.72
CA ILE A 123 -10.80 5.81 -10.63
C ILE A 123 -11.97 5.01 -11.16
N ASP A 124 -12.06 4.89 -12.49
CA ASP A 124 -13.07 4.10 -13.18
C ASP A 124 -12.40 2.92 -13.91
N ASN A 125 -12.60 1.69 -13.42
CA ASN A 125 -12.08 0.47 -14.05
C ASN A 125 -13.10 -0.23 -14.98
N THR A 126 -14.22 0.42 -15.32
CA THR A 126 -15.31 -0.20 -16.10
C THR A 126 -14.89 -0.56 -17.52
N ARG A 127 -13.98 0.22 -18.15
CA ARG A 127 -13.52 -0.03 -19.52
C ARG A 127 -12.08 -0.50 -19.63
N ARG A 128 -11.19 0.02 -18.80
CA ARG A 128 -9.74 -0.24 -18.88
C ARG A 128 -9.13 -0.44 -17.50
N GLY A 129 -7.91 -0.97 -17.49
CA GLY A 129 -7.21 -1.37 -16.28
C GLY A 129 -7.83 -2.57 -15.57
N ASN A 130 -7.10 -3.08 -14.59
CA ASN A 130 -7.55 -4.12 -13.69
C ASN A 130 -7.17 -3.75 -12.26
N ILE A 131 -8.00 -4.17 -11.31
CA ILE A 131 -7.68 -4.07 -9.89
C ILE A 131 -7.70 -5.50 -9.38
N SER A 132 -6.52 -6.01 -9.04
CA SER A 132 -6.34 -7.39 -8.60
C SER A 132 -5.83 -7.45 -7.17
N TYR A 133 -6.09 -8.56 -6.50
CA TYR A 133 -5.52 -8.85 -5.20
C TYR A 133 -5.22 -10.33 -5.03
N GLN A 134 -4.22 -10.63 -4.20
CA GLN A 134 -3.85 -11.98 -3.83
C GLN A 134 -3.34 -12.07 -2.38
N GLN A 135 -3.59 -13.22 -1.76
CA GLN A 135 -3.14 -13.54 -0.41
C GLN A 135 -2.16 -14.71 -0.43
N TYR A 136 -1.06 -14.55 0.27
CA TYR A 136 0.00 -15.54 0.36
C TYR A 136 0.21 -15.93 1.81
N THR A 137 0.27 -17.23 2.07
CA THR A 137 0.61 -17.82 3.39
C THR A 137 1.81 -18.77 3.30
N ASN A 138 2.36 -18.95 2.10
CA ASN A 138 3.56 -19.74 1.81
C ASN A 138 4.19 -19.27 0.47
N GLY A 139 5.33 -19.84 0.12
CA GLY A 139 5.98 -19.63 -1.18
C GLY A 139 6.93 -18.44 -1.24
N SER A 140 7.39 -18.12 -2.45
CA SER A 140 8.44 -17.12 -2.71
C SER A 140 8.05 -15.70 -2.32
N VAL A 141 6.75 -15.36 -2.36
CA VAL A 141 6.28 -14.02 -1.99
C VAL A 141 6.52 -13.71 -0.52
N LEU A 142 6.37 -14.68 0.38
CA LEU A 142 6.71 -14.52 1.80
C LEU A 142 8.22 -14.36 2.00
N GLN A 143 9.03 -15.10 1.24
CA GLN A 143 10.49 -14.99 1.29
C GLN A 143 10.97 -13.62 0.80
N GLN A 144 10.35 -13.08 -0.26
CA GLN A 144 10.60 -11.73 -0.75
C GLN A 144 10.23 -10.70 0.33
N ALA A 145 9.02 -10.76 0.89
CA ALA A 145 8.57 -9.87 1.96
C ALA A 145 9.48 -9.91 3.20
N THR A 146 9.91 -11.11 3.58
CA THR A 146 10.85 -11.30 4.68
C THR A 146 12.20 -10.64 4.40
N THR A 147 12.73 -10.85 3.19
CA THR A 147 13.99 -10.24 2.74
C THR A 147 13.88 -8.71 2.74
N ASP A 148 12.83 -8.17 2.12
CA ASP A 148 12.59 -6.74 2.01
C ASP A 148 12.53 -6.06 3.38
N ILE A 149 11.70 -6.58 4.30
CA ILE A 149 11.56 -5.99 5.64
C ILE A 149 12.87 -6.06 6.44
N ASN A 150 13.60 -7.18 6.39
CA ASN A 150 14.88 -7.29 7.07
C ASN A 150 15.96 -6.38 6.46
N GLN A 151 15.90 -6.10 5.16
CA GLN A 151 16.78 -5.15 4.49
C GLN A 151 16.45 -3.70 4.91
N TYR A 152 15.17 -3.33 5.01
CA TYR A 152 14.76 -2.00 5.47
C TYR A 152 15.02 -1.77 6.97
N PHE A 153 14.93 -2.83 7.79
CA PHE A 153 15.06 -2.78 9.24
C PHE A 153 16.11 -3.77 9.75
N PRO A 154 17.41 -3.51 9.52
CA PRO A 154 18.48 -4.39 9.98
C PRO A 154 18.50 -4.46 11.51
N GLY A 155 18.33 -5.68 12.03
CA GLY A 155 18.25 -5.98 13.47
C GLY A 155 16.85 -6.37 13.98
N LEU A 156 15.82 -6.25 13.15
CA LEU A 156 14.45 -6.62 13.52
C LEU A 156 14.26 -8.15 13.68
N SER A 157 15.03 -8.95 12.93
CA SER A 157 14.85 -10.40 12.77
C SER A 157 13.38 -10.78 12.50
N PHE A 158 12.88 -10.36 11.34
CA PHE A 158 11.50 -10.55 10.92
C PHE A 158 11.33 -11.80 10.05
N SER A 159 10.14 -12.41 10.10
CA SER A 159 9.70 -13.45 9.17
C SER A 159 8.23 -13.24 8.84
N ALA A 160 7.89 -13.14 7.55
CA ALA A 160 6.52 -12.98 7.11
C ALA A 160 5.76 -14.31 7.22
N SER A 161 4.58 -14.29 7.84
CA SER A 161 3.62 -15.40 7.90
C SER A 161 2.44 -15.21 6.96
N TRP A 162 2.18 -13.97 6.54
CA TRP A 162 1.11 -13.63 5.61
C TRP A 162 1.45 -12.37 4.82
N VAL A 163 1.12 -12.37 3.52
CA VAL A 163 1.28 -11.23 2.63
C VAL A 163 0.00 -11.03 1.82
N PHE A 164 -0.51 -9.81 1.77
CA PHE A 164 -1.59 -9.39 0.88
C PHE A 164 -1.05 -8.40 -0.13
N VAL A 165 -1.28 -8.66 -1.42
CA VAL A 165 -0.89 -7.77 -2.51
C VAL A 165 -2.17 -7.29 -3.18
N ALA A 166 -2.37 -5.97 -3.30
CA ALA A 166 -3.40 -5.38 -4.15
C ALA A 166 -2.76 -4.44 -5.16
N THR A 167 -3.12 -4.59 -6.43
CA THR A 167 -2.55 -3.84 -7.54
C THR A 167 -3.65 -3.20 -8.36
N TRP A 168 -3.57 -1.88 -8.54
CA TRP A 168 -4.31 -1.14 -9.54
C TRP A 168 -3.39 -1.05 -10.75
N ASP A 169 -3.67 -1.79 -11.82
CA ASP A 169 -2.82 -1.84 -13.01
C ASP A 169 -3.52 -1.17 -14.20
N LYS A 170 -2.89 -0.13 -14.75
CA LYS A 170 -3.33 0.65 -15.91
C LYS A 170 -4.77 1.12 -15.80
N VAL A 171 -5.17 1.50 -14.59
CA VAL A 171 -6.50 2.05 -14.32
C VAL A 171 -6.60 3.47 -14.88
N GLU A 172 -7.80 3.83 -15.33
CA GLU A 172 -8.08 5.17 -15.84
C GLU A 172 -8.85 6.00 -14.80
N TYR A 173 -8.76 7.32 -14.93
CA TYR A 173 -9.56 8.22 -14.10
C TYR A 173 -10.99 8.28 -14.63
N TYR A 174 -11.94 8.59 -13.73
CA TYR A 174 -13.33 8.84 -14.10
C TYR A 174 -13.45 9.91 -15.19
N GLU A 175 -14.52 9.79 -15.97
CA GLU A 175 -14.73 10.39 -17.31
C GLU A 175 -13.89 9.77 -18.44
N LYS A 176 -13.39 8.54 -18.26
CA LYS A 176 -12.78 7.72 -19.32
C LYS A 176 -11.66 8.46 -20.03
N SER A 177 -10.76 9.00 -19.23
CA SER A 177 -9.63 9.81 -19.68
C SER A 177 -8.67 9.06 -20.62
N GLY A 178 -8.74 7.71 -20.68
CA GLY A 178 -7.79 6.87 -21.39
C GLY A 178 -6.40 6.86 -20.74
N THR A 179 -6.27 7.36 -19.52
CA THR A 179 -5.02 7.37 -18.76
C THR A 179 -4.65 5.97 -18.30
N GLU A 180 -3.35 5.75 -18.09
CA GLU A 180 -2.84 4.52 -17.48
C GLU A 180 -2.06 4.88 -16.22
N THR A 181 -2.65 4.56 -15.07
CA THR A 181 -2.03 4.71 -13.76
C THR A 181 -1.90 3.32 -13.12
N SER A 182 -0.70 2.97 -12.63
CA SER A 182 -0.43 1.72 -11.93
C SER A 182 0.24 1.95 -10.58
N PHE A 183 -0.27 1.32 -9.53
CA PHE A 183 0.27 1.34 -8.18
C PHE A 183 -0.14 0.08 -7.39
N GLN A 184 0.56 -0.21 -6.31
CA GLN A 184 0.38 -1.42 -5.53
C GLN A 184 0.52 -1.16 -4.03
N VAL A 185 -0.28 -1.88 -3.23
CA VAL A 185 -0.13 -1.99 -1.78
C VAL A 185 0.23 -3.41 -1.43
N VAL A 186 1.22 -3.57 -0.55
CA VAL A 186 1.60 -4.85 0.02
C VAL A 186 1.45 -4.75 1.54
N LEU A 187 0.54 -5.54 2.12
CA LEU A 187 0.45 -5.72 3.57
C LEU A 187 1.24 -6.97 3.95
N ILE A 188 2.11 -6.86 4.93
CA ILE A 188 3.01 -7.95 5.35
C ILE A 188 2.81 -8.15 6.86
N SER A 189 2.47 -9.37 7.28
CA SER A 189 2.32 -9.73 8.68
C SER A 189 3.31 -10.83 9.05
N GLY A 190 3.95 -10.69 10.21
CA GLY A 190 4.67 -11.76 10.92
C GLY A 190 3.92 -12.24 12.17
N GLY A 191 2.60 -12.01 12.22
CA GLY A 191 1.73 -12.32 13.36
C GLY A 191 1.70 -11.23 14.44
N ASN A 192 2.86 -10.86 15.00
CA ASN A 192 2.96 -9.81 16.01
C ASN A 192 3.41 -8.43 15.46
N ARG A 193 3.83 -8.38 14.20
CA ARG A 193 4.31 -7.17 13.53
C ARG A 193 3.70 -7.08 12.13
N SER A 194 3.35 -5.87 11.74
CA SER A 194 2.75 -5.56 10.44
C SER A 194 3.53 -4.47 9.73
N PHE A 195 3.60 -4.58 8.40
CA PHE A 195 4.24 -3.61 7.52
C PHE A 195 3.33 -3.34 6.33
N THR A 196 3.45 -2.13 5.78
CA THR A 196 2.79 -1.75 4.54
C THR A 196 3.83 -1.19 3.58
N LEU A 197 3.86 -1.72 2.36
CA LEU A 197 4.63 -1.16 1.26
C LEU A 197 3.67 -0.56 0.25
N MET A 198 4.00 0.62 -0.28
CA MET A 198 3.32 1.23 -1.40
C MET A 198 4.32 1.40 -2.55
N ASN A 199 4.03 0.74 -3.66
CA ASN A 199 4.88 0.74 -4.85
C ASN A 199 4.16 1.50 -5.97
N TYR A 200 4.88 2.35 -6.70
CA TYR A 200 4.30 3.16 -7.77
C TYR A 200 4.92 2.83 -9.12
N GLY A 201 4.08 2.50 -10.09
CA GLY A 201 4.44 2.30 -11.49
C GLY A 201 4.26 3.59 -12.28
N ALA A 202 3.73 3.47 -13.50
CA ALA A 202 3.40 4.65 -14.30
C ALA A 202 2.24 5.41 -13.65
N ILE A 203 2.37 6.71 -13.43
CA ILE A 203 1.28 7.56 -12.92
C ILE A 203 0.97 8.62 -13.98
N ALA A 204 -0.27 8.61 -14.49
CA ALA A 204 -0.71 9.59 -15.47
C ALA A 204 -1.08 10.93 -14.81
N SER A 205 -0.87 12.03 -15.54
CA SER A 205 -1.30 13.36 -15.10
C SER A 205 -2.81 13.41 -14.92
N THR A 206 -3.28 14.15 -13.90
CA THR A 206 -4.69 14.25 -13.56
C THR A 206 -5.06 15.65 -13.10
N ARG A 207 -6.32 16.01 -13.31
CA ARG A 207 -6.99 17.17 -12.70
C ARG A 207 -7.79 16.80 -11.45
N HIS A 208 -7.96 15.50 -11.20
CA HIS A 208 -8.64 14.98 -10.03
C HIS A 208 -7.82 15.24 -8.78
N LEU A 209 -8.51 15.41 -7.65
CA LEU A 209 -7.83 15.46 -6.36
C LEU A 209 -7.21 14.08 -6.09
N VAL A 210 -5.98 14.10 -5.56
CA VAL A 210 -5.24 12.90 -5.18
C VAL A 210 -4.82 13.04 -3.74
N GLN A 211 -5.06 12.00 -2.94
CA GLN A 211 -4.52 11.91 -1.60
C GLN A 211 -3.75 10.60 -1.40
N VAL A 212 -2.57 10.72 -0.81
CA VAL A 212 -1.75 9.59 -0.36
C VAL A 212 -1.73 9.57 1.15
N SER A 213 -2.10 8.44 1.77
CA SER A 213 -2.01 8.26 3.21
C SER A 213 -0.54 8.16 3.64
N ARG A 214 -0.14 8.99 4.59
CA ARG A 214 1.06 8.76 5.39
C ARG A 214 0.60 8.24 6.75
N PRO A 215 1.05 7.05 7.20
CA PRO A 215 0.72 6.59 8.54
C PRO A 215 1.21 7.58 9.57
N HIS A 216 0.27 8.21 10.25
CA HIS A 216 0.53 9.13 11.34
C HIS A 216 0.23 8.39 12.64
N MET A 217 1.27 8.00 13.40
CA MET A 217 1.06 7.71 14.81
C MET A 217 0.79 9.03 15.52
N GLN A 218 -0.40 9.20 16.10
CA GLN A 218 -0.59 10.25 17.10
C GLN A 218 0.43 10.03 18.22
N LYS A 219 1.21 11.07 18.54
CA LYS A 219 1.84 11.16 19.85
C LYS A 219 0.71 11.22 20.87
N SER A 220 0.44 10.13 21.58
CA SER A 220 -0.37 10.20 22.78
C SER A 220 0.31 11.21 23.70
N HIS A 221 -0.40 12.29 24.02
CA HIS A 221 0.02 13.18 25.10
C HIS A 221 0.07 12.32 26.37
N LYS A 222 1.19 12.45 27.10
CA LYS A 222 1.38 11.82 28.40
C LYS A 222 0.28 12.26 29.37
#